data_AF-A0A5K0V0S0-F1
#
_entry.id   AF-A0A5K0V0S0-F1
#
_cell.length_a   1.000
_cell.length_b   1.000
_cell.length_c   1.000
_cell.angle_alpha   90.00
_cell.angle_beta   90.00
_cell.angle_gamma   90.00
#
_symmetry.space_group_name_H-M   'P 1'
#
loop_
_entity.id
_entity.type
_entity.pdbx_description
1 polymer ?
#
loop_
_entity_poly.entity_id
_entity_poly.type
_entity_poly.pdbx_seq_one_letter_code
_entity_poly.pdbx_strand_id
1 'polypeptide(L)'
;MASSLLPNCSTTIFLSCFLFLLAAAVDAKLVHSQRVLSRPLKEKMSHLHFYFHDIVSGRNPTAVTVAGAKNSTSLTGFGDIVMIDDPLTEGPELSSKLVGRAQGLYTPRQGCRT
;
A
#
# COMPACT_ATOMS: atom_id res chain seq x y z
N MET A 1 -16.80 -5.51 71.63
CA MET A 1 -15.83 -4.40 71.73
C MET A 1 -15.04 -4.35 70.43
N ALA A 2 -15.47 -3.52 69.49
CA ALA A 2 -14.78 -3.33 68.22
C ALA A 2 -13.92 -2.07 68.35
N SER A 3 -12.65 -2.22 68.75
CA SER A 3 -11.68 -1.13 68.70
C SER A 3 -11.28 -0.95 67.24
N SER A 4 -11.72 0.17 66.68
CA SER A 4 -11.60 0.56 65.28
C SER A 4 -10.14 0.68 64.85
N LEU A 5 -9.81 -0.02 63.77
CA LEU A 5 -8.56 0.10 63.02
C LEU A 5 -8.56 1.43 62.25
N LEU A 6 -8.42 2.55 62.94
CA LEU A 6 -8.25 3.84 62.29
C LEU A 6 -6.78 3.98 61.86
N PRO A 7 -6.49 4.14 60.56
CA PRO A 7 -5.12 4.27 60.09
C PRO A 7 -4.50 5.56 60.63
N ASN A 8 -3.27 5.47 61.15
CA ASN A 8 -2.52 6.63 61.61
C ASN A 8 -2.30 7.62 60.46
N CYS A 9 -2.34 8.92 60.75
CA CYS A 9 -2.14 9.99 59.75
C CYS A 9 -0.85 9.79 58.91
N SER A 10 0.19 9.21 59.51
CA SER A 10 1.42 8.86 58.77
C SER A 10 1.19 7.75 57.74
N THR A 11 0.46 6.67 58.08
CA THR A 11 0.24 5.56 57.14
C THR A 11 -0.71 5.93 56.00
N THR A 12 -1.67 6.84 56.24
CA THR A 12 -2.54 7.37 55.17
C THR A 12 -1.76 8.25 54.19
N ILE A 13 -0.80 9.06 54.66
CA ILE A 13 0.09 9.85 53.81
C ILE A 13 1.00 8.95 52.97
N PHE A 14 1.61 7.92 53.58
CA PHE A 14 2.47 6.99 52.83
C PHE A 14 1.69 6.24 51.74
N LEU A 15 0.48 5.74 52.06
CA LEU A 15 -0.35 5.03 51.08
C LEU A 15 -0.82 5.95 49.96
N SER A 16 -1.21 7.19 50.26
CA SER A 16 -1.60 8.15 49.22
C SER A 16 -0.42 8.48 48.30
N CYS A 17 0.76 8.77 48.85
CA CYS A 17 1.98 8.99 48.06
C CYS A 17 2.32 7.79 47.19
N PHE A 18 2.22 6.57 47.72
CA PHE A 18 2.49 5.35 46.97
C PHE A 18 1.49 5.16 45.82
N LEU A 19 0.19 5.38 46.06
CA LEU A 19 -0.85 5.32 45.03
C LEU A 19 -0.65 6.41 43.95
N PHE A 20 -0.26 7.63 44.34
CA PHE A 20 0.08 8.70 43.38
C PHE A 20 1.29 8.34 42.52
N LEU A 21 2.34 7.77 43.12
CA LEU A 21 3.54 7.33 42.39
C LEU A 21 3.23 6.17 41.43
N LEU A 22 2.39 5.21 41.85
CA LEU A 22 1.94 4.12 40.98
C LEU A 22 1.13 4.64 39.79
N ALA A 23 0.19 5.57 40.01
CA ALA A 23 -0.60 6.17 38.94
C ALA A 23 0.30 6.88 37.91
N ALA A 24 1.23 7.72 38.39
CA ALA A 24 2.16 8.43 37.51
C ALA A 24 3.08 7.50 36.71
N ALA A 25 3.50 6.37 37.29
CA ALA A 25 4.32 5.37 36.60
C ALA A 25 3.54 4.62 35.50
N VAL A 26 2.25 4.32 35.72
CA VAL A 26 1.36 3.70 34.72
C VAL A 26 1.15 4.64 33.53
N ASP A 27 0.88 5.93 33.80
CA ASP A 27 0.71 6.95 32.76
C ASP A 27 1.98 7.12 31.91
N ALA A 28 3.16 7.14 32.54
CA ALA A 28 4.43 7.25 31.84
C ALA A 28 4.69 6.06 30.89
N LYS A 29 4.34 4.83 31.29
CA LYS A 29 4.50 3.64 30.45
C LYS A 29 3.50 3.61 29.29
N LEU A 30 2.25 3.99 29.52
CA LEU A 30 1.23 4.04 28.48
C LEU A 30 1.59 5.07 27.40
N VAL A 31 1.98 6.28 27.81
CA VAL A 31 2.41 7.36 26.90
C VAL A 31 3.67 6.97 26.13
N HIS A 32 4.63 6.29 26.76
CA HIS A 32 5.82 5.81 26.07
C HIS A 32 5.48 4.74 25.03
N SER A 33 4.64 3.76 25.38
CA SER A 33 4.19 2.71 24.47
C SER A 33 3.41 3.29 23.27
N GLN A 34 2.55 4.27 23.51
CA GLN A 34 1.79 4.95 22.47
C GLN A 34 2.71 5.73 21.52
N ARG A 35 3.76 6.38 22.04
CA ARG A 35 4.77 7.10 21.21
C ARG A 35 5.62 6.19 20.33
N VAL A 36 5.83 4.94 20.71
CA VAL A 36 6.55 3.95 19.87
C VAL A 36 5.67 3.52 18.68
N LEU A 37 4.38 3.30 18.92
CA LEU A 37 3.42 2.89 17.87
C LEU A 37 3.01 4.05 16.95
N SER A 38 3.01 5.27 17.46
CA SER A 38 2.60 6.48 16.72
C SER A 38 3.76 7.22 16.04
N ARG A 39 4.92 6.58 15.83
CA ARG A 39 5.97 7.21 15.02
C ARG A 39 5.47 7.33 13.57
N PRO A 40 5.34 8.54 13.01
CA PRO A 40 4.95 8.70 11.62
C PRO A 40 6.00 8.00 10.75
N LEU A 41 5.55 7.09 9.89
CA LEU A 41 6.41 6.47 8.89
C LEU A 41 7.00 7.59 8.03
N LYS A 42 8.32 7.62 7.92
CA LYS A 42 8.99 8.58 7.04
C LYS A 42 8.56 8.26 5.60
N GLU A 43 7.91 9.22 4.96
CA GLU A 43 7.56 9.13 3.55
C GLU A 43 8.83 8.88 2.72
N LYS A 44 8.73 7.94 1.77
CA LYS A 44 9.79 7.64 0.80
C LYS A 44 9.22 7.86 -0.59
N MET A 45 9.98 8.55 -1.42
CA MET A 45 9.66 8.75 -2.85
C MET A 45 10.66 7.97 -3.69
N SER A 46 10.18 7.34 -4.76
CA SER A 46 11.00 6.65 -5.76
C SER A 46 10.60 7.11 -7.15
N HIS A 47 11.59 7.43 -7.99
CA HIS A 47 11.37 7.74 -9.39
C HIS A 47 11.76 6.52 -10.23
N LEU A 48 10.82 5.99 -11.01
CA LEU A 48 11.02 4.82 -11.84
C LEU A 48 10.98 5.23 -13.31
N HIS A 49 11.95 4.75 -14.08
CA HIS A 49 12.02 4.96 -15.52
C HIS A 49 12.32 3.62 -16.19
N PHE A 50 11.44 3.20 -17.10
CA PHE A 50 11.52 1.95 -17.83
C PHE A 50 10.70 2.05 -19.12
N TYR A 51 10.92 1.12 -20.03
CA TYR A 51 10.22 1.04 -21.30
C TYR A 51 9.22 -0.11 -21.28
N PHE A 52 7.99 0.17 -21.68
CA PHE A 52 6.88 -0.78 -21.77
C PHE A 52 6.74 -1.24 -23.23
N HIS A 53 6.69 -2.55 -23.47
CA HIS A 53 6.60 -3.11 -24.82
C HIS A 53 5.29 -3.87 -25.03
N ASP A 54 4.29 -3.21 -25.63
CA ASP A 54 3.04 -3.85 -26.06
C ASP A 54 3.26 -4.61 -27.37
N ILE A 55 3.46 -5.93 -27.31
CA ILE A 55 3.74 -6.76 -28.49
C ILE A 55 2.44 -7.43 -28.95
N VAL A 56 1.70 -6.72 -29.80
CA VAL A 56 0.38 -7.13 -30.30
C VAL A 56 0.43 -8.15 -31.45
N SER A 57 1.59 -8.43 -32.03
CA SER A 57 1.73 -9.33 -33.19
C SER A 57 3.13 -9.92 -33.31
N GLY A 58 3.31 -10.90 -34.21
CA GLY A 58 4.58 -11.59 -34.43
C GLY A 58 4.59 -13.01 -33.86
N ARG A 59 5.78 -13.61 -33.73
CA ARG A 59 5.92 -15.00 -33.29
C ARG A 59 5.53 -15.21 -31.82
N ASN A 60 5.81 -14.23 -30.97
CA ASN A 60 5.60 -14.28 -29.52
C ASN A 60 4.85 -13.02 -29.06
N PRO A 61 3.54 -12.89 -29.33
CA PRO A 61 2.75 -11.77 -28.84
C PRO A 61 2.63 -11.83 -27.31
N THR A 62 2.63 -10.67 -26.66
CA THR A 62 2.44 -10.51 -25.21
C THR A 62 1.10 -9.87 -24.86
N ALA A 63 0.39 -9.37 -25.87
CA ALA A 63 -0.96 -8.84 -25.77
C ALA A 63 -1.93 -9.62 -26.66
N VAL A 64 -3.03 -10.09 -26.08
CA VAL A 64 -4.02 -10.95 -26.77
C VAL A 64 -5.44 -10.49 -26.45
N THR A 65 -6.26 -10.30 -27.48
CA THR A 65 -7.69 -10.02 -27.32
C THR A 65 -8.41 -11.26 -26.79
N VAL A 66 -9.01 -11.14 -25.61
CA VAL A 66 -9.72 -12.23 -24.93
C VAL A 66 -11.24 -12.11 -25.01
N ALA A 67 -11.74 -10.90 -25.31
CA ALA A 67 -13.14 -10.64 -25.63
C ALA A 67 -13.22 -9.42 -26.55
N GLY A 68 -14.28 -9.35 -27.37
CA GLY A 68 -14.50 -8.23 -28.29
C GLY A 68 -15.94 -8.17 -28.75
N ALA A 69 -16.33 -7.05 -29.37
CA ALA A 69 -17.67 -6.90 -29.92
C ALA A 69 -17.85 -7.81 -31.15
N LYS A 70 -18.95 -8.59 -31.18
CA LYS A 70 -19.20 -9.63 -32.20
C LYS A 70 -19.09 -9.16 -33.67
N ASN A 71 -19.31 -7.87 -33.93
CA ASN A 71 -19.35 -7.27 -35.27
C ASN A 71 -18.41 -6.07 -35.40
N SER A 72 -17.29 -6.02 -34.67
CA SER A 72 -16.40 -4.86 -34.69
C SER A 72 -15.63 -4.75 -36.02
N THR A 73 -16.19 -4.05 -36.99
CA THR A 73 -15.43 -3.43 -38.11
C THR A 73 -14.64 -2.20 -37.64
N SER A 74 -14.43 -2.07 -36.32
CA SER A 74 -13.81 -0.91 -35.71
C SER A 74 -12.31 -0.94 -36.02
N LEU A 75 -11.86 0.03 -36.82
CA LEU A 75 -10.43 0.30 -37.01
C LEU A 75 -9.71 0.65 -35.69
N THR A 76 -10.44 0.93 -34.61
CA THR A 76 -9.89 1.36 -33.33
C THR A 76 -9.91 0.28 -32.24
N GLY A 77 -10.41 -0.93 -32.53
CA GLY A 77 -10.54 -2.00 -31.52
C GLY A 77 -11.51 -1.66 -30.38
N PHE A 78 -12.49 -0.78 -30.63
CA PHE A 78 -13.45 -0.40 -29.59
C PHE A 78 -14.33 -1.58 -29.19
N GLY A 79 -14.42 -1.82 -27.88
CA GLY A 79 -15.17 -2.95 -27.31
C GLY A 79 -14.30 -4.19 -27.09
N ASP A 80 -13.01 -4.14 -27.45
CA ASP A 80 -12.07 -5.23 -27.16
C ASP A 80 -11.56 -5.16 -25.71
N ILE A 81 -11.33 -6.34 -25.14
CA ILE A 81 -10.63 -6.56 -23.88
C ILE A 81 -9.35 -7.31 -24.24
N VAL A 82 -8.21 -6.68 -23.97
CA VAL A 82 -6.88 -7.23 -24.25
C VAL A 82 -6.25 -7.64 -22.93
N MET A 83 -5.77 -8.89 -22.87
CA MET A 83 -4.94 -9.41 -21.78
C MET A 83 -3.48 -9.22 -22.13
N ILE A 84 -2.70 -8.68 -21.18
CA ILE A 84 -1.29 -8.38 -21.36
C ILE A 84 -0.40 -9.07 -20.33
N ASP A 85 0.79 -9.44 -20.79
CA ASP A 85 1.94 -9.83 -19.97
C ASP A 85 3.21 -9.26 -20.63
N ASP A 86 3.35 -7.93 -20.57
CA ASP A 86 4.33 -7.17 -21.36
C ASP A 86 5.65 -6.98 -20.59
N PRO A 87 6.82 -7.12 -21.25
CA PRO A 87 8.10 -6.90 -20.60
C PRO A 87 8.32 -5.40 -20.31
N LEU A 88 8.93 -5.11 -19.15
CA LEU A 88 9.45 -3.79 -18.80
C LEU A 88 10.98 -3.84 -18.82
N THR A 89 11.63 -2.95 -19.56
CA THR A 89 13.10 -2.98 -19.74
C THR A 89 13.77 -1.64 -19.38
N GLU A 90 15.07 -1.68 -19.10
CA GLU A 90 15.87 -0.47 -18.79
C GLU A 90 16.04 0.46 -20.00
N GLY A 91 16.13 -0.09 -21.21
CA GLY A 91 16.28 0.66 -22.47
C GLY A 91 15.12 0.41 -23.45
N PRO A 92 15.01 1.21 -24.52
CA PRO A 92 13.95 1.07 -25.52
C PRO A 92 14.09 -0.19 -26.39
N GLU A 93 15.24 -0.84 -26.40
CA GLU A 93 15.45 -2.09 -27.13
C GLU A 93 14.91 -3.28 -26.32
N LEU A 94 14.18 -4.19 -26.98
CA LEU A 94 13.69 -5.45 -26.37
C LEU A 94 14.81 -6.36 -25.85
N SER A 95 16.04 -6.20 -26.34
CA SER A 95 17.21 -6.94 -25.88
C SER A 95 17.86 -6.34 -24.62
N SER A 96 17.43 -5.16 -24.19
CA SER A 96 17.93 -4.53 -22.97
C SER A 96 17.46 -5.29 -21.72
N LYS A 97 18.05 -4.95 -20.57
CA LYS A 97 17.80 -5.67 -19.32
C LYS A 97 16.34 -5.60 -18.90
N LEU A 98 15.74 -6.76 -18.66
CA LEU A 98 14.39 -6.89 -18.10
C LEU A 98 14.39 -6.45 -16.63
N VAL A 99 13.49 -5.53 -16.28
CA VAL A 99 13.31 -5.01 -14.92
C VAL A 99 11.97 -5.39 -14.30
N GLY A 100 11.02 -5.84 -15.11
CA GLY A 100 9.71 -6.26 -14.62
C GLY A 100 8.79 -6.73 -15.74
N ARG A 101 7.53 -6.96 -15.38
CA ARG A 101 6.44 -7.26 -16.33
C ARG A 101 5.20 -6.46 -15.94
N ALA A 102 4.50 -5.94 -16.93
CA ALA A 102 3.19 -5.34 -16.77
C ALA A 102 2.11 -6.39 -17.09
N GLN A 103 1.33 -6.73 -16.08
CA GLN A 103 0.29 -7.76 -16.16
C GLN A 103 -1.06 -7.14 -15.88
N GLY A 104 -2.04 -7.41 -16.72
CA GLY A 104 -3.37 -6.87 -16.55
C GLY A 104 -4.23 -6.96 -17.80
N LEU A 105 -5.22 -6.07 -17.85
CA LEU A 105 -6.15 -5.93 -18.96
C LEU A 105 -6.22 -4.47 -19.37
N TYR A 106 -6.41 -4.20 -20.66
CA TYR A 106 -6.80 -2.87 -21.14
C TYR A 106 -7.92 -2.96 -22.18
N THR A 107 -8.63 -1.85 -22.37
CA THR A 107 -9.70 -1.72 -23.37
C THR A 107 -9.41 -0.52 -24.28
N PRO A 108 -9.20 -0.71 -25.59
CA PRO A 108 -9.01 0.41 -26.51
C PRO A 108 -10.23 1.33 -26.52
N ARG A 109 -9.97 2.65 -26.45
CA ARG A 109 -11.02 3.67 -26.50
C ARG A 109 -11.08 4.30 -27.89
N GLN A 110 -12.28 4.50 -28.42
CA GLN A 110 -12.46 5.32 -29.61
C GLN A 110 -12.45 6.81 -29.22
N GLY A 111 -11.43 7.54 -29.67
CA GLY A 111 -11.39 9.00 -29.57
C GLY A 111 -12.38 9.66 -30.55
N CYS A 112 -12.97 10.79 -30.15
CA CYS A 112 -13.70 11.63 -31.09
C CYS A 112 -12.65 12.35 -31.96
N ARG A 113 -12.74 12.23 -33.30
CA ARG A 113 -11.90 13.06 -34.18
C ARG A 113 -12.47 14.48 -34.16
N THR A 114 -11.70 15.44 -33.65
CA THR A 114 -11.98 16.87 -33.83
C THR A 114 -11.73 17.28 -35.28
#